data_AF-A0A1V1WST6-F1
#
_entry.id   AF-A0A1V1WST6-F1
#
_cell.length_a   1.000
_cell.length_b   1.000
_cell.length_c   1.000
_cell.angle_alpha   90.00
_cell.angle_beta   90.00
_cell.angle_gamma   90.00
#
_symmetry.space_group_name_H-M   'P 1'
#
loop_
_entity.id
_entity.type
_entity.pdbx_description
1 polymer ?
#
loop_
_entity_poly.entity_id
_entity_poly.type
_entity_poly.pdbx_seq_one_letter_code
_entity_poly.pdbx_strand_id
1 'polypeptide(L)'
;MEGTDSQEDFKKLDKSLRIRRIIDTATRLFHQKGYRSTTLDDVSKELGITKAALYHYVSSKENLLSIIYIQALENIFENLHMILEKDLPPDKRLRLIIQNHIKNISIRYLPMLSVFLTEEGHLPESDSRKIREEKKKYTRVIEKTIEQGILQGLFLKADPKLQAYAILGMCNWIYKWYRPEHTPYTPDQIADGFVSLLEAGYLKKERAKECTDLGIPAGPIKKGKHETRKQIYYRLKKQCKAMIEIIDELEKTP
;
A
#
# COMPACT_ATOMS: atom_id res chain seq x y z
N MET A 1 23.61 9.25 35.00
CA MET A 1 23.25 7.91 35.53
C MET A 1 21.92 7.43 34.95
N GLU A 2 21.62 7.68 33.66
CA GLU A 2 20.32 7.29 33.04
C GLU A 2 20.42 6.02 32.14
N GLY A 3 21.63 5.51 31.89
CA GLY A 3 21.85 4.44 30.92
C GLY A 3 21.59 3.00 31.39
N THR A 4 21.53 2.74 32.70
CA THR A 4 21.39 1.37 33.25
C THR A 4 19.94 0.90 33.31
N ASP A 5 19.00 1.82 33.56
CA ASP A 5 17.58 1.51 33.76
C ASP A 5 16.90 1.06 32.44
N SER A 6 17.24 1.74 31.33
CA SER A 6 16.68 1.46 30.00
C SER A 6 17.07 0.08 29.45
N GLN A 7 18.29 -0.39 29.75
CA GLN A 7 18.80 -1.66 29.23
C GLN A 7 18.23 -2.86 29.99
N GLU A 8 18.04 -2.71 31.30
CA GLU A 8 17.48 -3.75 32.17
C GLU A 8 15.99 -3.96 31.87
N ASP A 9 15.26 -2.88 31.62
CA ASP A 9 13.87 -2.93 31.18
C ASP A 9 13.69 -3.58 29.81
N PHE A 10 14.58 -3.31 28.84
CA PHE A 10 14.50 -3.94 27.52
C PHE A 10 14.70 -5.47 27.59
N LYS A 11 15.60 -5.96 28.45
CA LYS A 11 15.86 -7.40 28.60
C LYS A 11 14.73 -8.16 29.30
N LYS A 12 13.92 -7.50 30.13
CA LYS A 12 12.76 -8.11 30.79
C LYS A 12 11.58 -8.36 29.86
N LEU A 13 11.49 -7.62 28.75
CA LEU A 13 10.42 -7.78 27.76
C LEU A 13 10.50 -9.14 27.05
N ASP A 14 9.36 -9.64 26.58
CA ASP A 14 9.37 -10.79 25.67
C ASP A 14 10.07 -10.44 24.34
N LYS A 15 10.38 -11.47 23.54
CA LYS A 15 11.08 -11.29 22.26
C LYS A 15 10.29 -10.41 21.28
N SER A 16 8.97 -10.58 21.19
CA SER A 16 8.11 -9.83 20.27
C SER A 16 8.06 -8.33 20.60
N LEU A 17 7.98 -7.99 21.87
CA LEU A 17 7.89 -6.62 22.36
C LEU A 17 9.24 -5.89 22.21
N ARG A 18 10.35 -6.61 22.37
CA ARG A 18 11.68 -6.09 21.99
C ARG A 18 11.77 -5.75 20.52
N ILE A 19 11.34 -6.66 19.64
CA ILE A 19 11.33 -6.43 18.19
C ILE A 19 10.45 -5.23 17.85
N ARG A 20 9.26 -5.13 18.46
CA ARG A 20 8.36 -3.97 18.28
C ARG A 20 9.03 -2.65 18.69
N ARG A 21 9.69 -2.59 19.85
CA ARG A 21 10.44 -1.40 20.27
C ARG A 21 11.57 -1.03 19.31
N ILE A 22 12.26 -2.02 18.74
CA ILE A 22 13.29 -1.79 17.70
C ILE A 22 12.66 -1.18 16.45
N ILE A 23 11.56 -1.76 15.95
CA ILE A 23 10.81 -1.29 14.78
C ILE A 23 10.30 0.15 14.98
N ASP A 24 9.66 0.42 16.12
CA ASP A 24 9.08 1.72 16.42
C ASP A 24 10.16 2.80 16.52
N THR A 25 11.27 2.49 17.20
CA THR A 25 12.42 3.39 17.30
C THR A 25 13.04 3.66 15.92
N ALA A 26 13.28 2.61 15.14
CA ALA A 26 13.88 2.72 13.82
C ALA A 26 13.01 3.50 12.83
N THR A 27 11.71 3.21 12.78
CA THR A 27 10.76 3.93 11.91
C THR A 27 10.65 5.40 12.26
N ARG A 28 10.64 5.75 13.56
CA ARG A 28 10.68 7.15 14.02
C ARG A 28 11.96 7.86 13.55
N LEU A 29 13.13 7.24 13.76
CA LEU A 29 14.40 7.82 13.33
C LEU A 29 14.49 7.96 11.80
N PHE A 30 14.09 6.93 11.05
CA PHE A 30 14.05 6.98 9.59
C PHE A 30 13.09 8.06 9.06
N HIS A 31 11.94 8.24 9.72
CA HIS A 31 11.00 9.30 9.35
C HIS A 31 11.55 10.70 9.65
N GLN A 32 12.23 10.90 10.78
CA GLN A 32 12.71 12.23 11.21
C GLN A 32 14.03 12.64 10.53
N LYS A 33 14.99 11.72 10.43
CA LYS A 33 16.36 12.01 9.94
C LYS A 33 16.59 11.52 8.50
N GLY A 34 15.65 10.76 7.95
CA GLY A 34 15.81 10.03 6.70
C GLY A 34 16.49 8.67 6.90
N TYR A 35 16.13 7.71 6.04
CA TYR A 35 16.70 6.36 6.08
C TYR A 35 18.22 6.43 5.99
N ARG A 36 18.79 7.07 4.94
CA ARG A 36 20.24 7.08 4.68
C ARG A 36 21.07 7.63 5.85
N SER A 37 20.62 8.70 6.48
CA SER A 37 21.34 9.37 7.58
C SER A 37 21.26 8.67 8.93
N THR A 38 20.40 7.66 9.07
CA THR A 38 20.23 6.92 10.34
C THR A 38 21.08 5.65 10.34
N THR A 39 21.85 5.38 11.39
CA THR A 39 22.65 4.17 11.55
C THR A 39 22.04 3.20 12.56
N LEU A 40 22.45 1.93 12.55
CA LEU A 40 22.08 0.99 13.62
C LEU A 40 22.64 1.41 14.99
N ASP A 41 23.74 2.17 15.01
CA ASP A 41 24.25 2.76 16.25
C ASP A 41 23.27 3.78 16.83
N ASP A 42 22.71 4.66 16.00
CA ASP A 42 21.68 5.61 16.42
C ASP A 42 20.46 4.91 17.01
N VAL A 43 20.02 3.81 16.39
CA VAL A 43 18.90 2.99 16.90
C VAL A 43 19.26 2.37 18.25
N SER A 44 20.46 1.80 18.40
CA SER A 44 20.89 1.19 19.67
C SER A 44 21.02 2.22 20.80
N LYS A 45 21.54 3.41 20.49
CA LYS A 45 21.68 4.55 21.43
C LYS A 45 20.32 5.04 21.90
N GLU A 46 19.38 5.25 20.97
CA GLU A 46 18.02 5.69 21.27
C GLU A 46 17.25 4.65 22.11
N LEU A 47 17.52 3.36 21.92
CA LEU A 47 16.95 2.28 22.72
C LEU A 47 17.63 2.10 24.10
N GLY A 48 18.78 2.72 24.33
CA GLY A 48 19.59 2.48 25.53
C GLY A 48 20.16 1.06 25.62
N ILE A 49 20.44 0.41 24.49
CA ILE A 49 21.01 -0.95 24.44
C ILE A 49 22.38 -0.96 23.74
N THR A 50 23.18 -1.99 24.00
CA THR A 50 24.46 -2.15 23.30
C THR A 50 24.24 -2.51 21.83
N LYS A 51 25.20 -2.16 20.97
CA LYS A 51 25.22 -2.61 19.57
C LYS A 51 25.06 -4.13 19.48
N ALA A 52 25.82 -4.88 20.28
CA ALA A 52 25.73 -6.34 20.32
C ALA A 52 24.30 -6.83 20.63
N ALA A 53 23.61 -6.18 21.58
CA ALA A 53 22.21 -6.50 21.89
C ALA A 53 21.27 -6.28 20.70
N LEU A 54 21.45 -5.19 19.94
CA LEU A 54 20.66 -4.92 18.74
C LEU A 54 20.97 -5.93 17.62
N TYR A 55 22.25 -6.25 17.41
CA TYR A 55 22.68 -7.18 16.35
C TYR A 55 22.18 -8.63 16.54
N HIS A 56 21.72 -9.00 17.75
CA HIS A 56 21.00 -10.27 17.95
C HIS A 56 19.63 -10.32 17.26
N TYR A 57 19.03 -9.17 16.94
CA TYR A 57 17.72 -9.06 16.28
C TYR A 57 17.83 -8.68 14.81
N VAL A 58 18.83 -7.88 14.45
CA VAL A 58 19.00 -7.34 13.10
C VAL A 58 20.43 -7.50 12.61
N SER A 59 20.61 -8.08 11.43
CA SER A 59 21.95 -8.34 10.87
C SER A 59 22.51 -7.15 10.09
N SER A 60 21.64 -6.32 9.52
CA SER A 60 21.98 -5.11 8.79
C SER A 60 20.85 -4.10 8.83
N LYS A 61 21.09 -2.90 8.31
CA LYS A 61 20.08 -1.84 8.19
C LYS A 61 18.99 -2.20 7.18
N GLU A 62 19.36 -2.88 6.10
CA GLU A 62 18.45 -3.43 5.08
C GLU A 62 17.61 -4.58 5.67
N ASN A 63 18.20 -5.41 6.54
CA ASN A 63 17.45 -6.43 7.26
C ASN A 63 16.42 -5.79 8.22
N LEU A 64 16.80 -4.75 8.96
CA LEU A 64 15.86 -3.97 9.77
C LEU A 64 14.75 -3.32 8.92
N LEU A 65 15.09 -2.77 7.75
CA LEU A 65 14.10 -2.24 6.82
C LEU A 65 13.12 -3.33 6.36
N SER A 66 13.62 -4.53 6.06
CA SER A 66 12.79 -5.66 5.64
C SER A 66 11.82 -6.08 6.75
N ILE A 67 12.29 -6.13 8.00
CA ILE A 67 11.45 -6.39 9.18
C ILE A 67 10.35 -5.32 9.33
N ILE A 68 10.70 -4.04 9.15
CA ILE A 68 9.73 -2.92 9.19
C ILE A 68 8.66 -3.10 8.12
N TYR A 69 9.04 -3.47 6.89
CA TYR A 69 8.08 -3.68 5.80
C TYR A 69 7.17 -4.87 6.04
N ILE A 70 7.70 -5.97 6.60
CA ILE A 70 6.88 -7.13 6.98
C ILE A 70 5.87 -6.72 8.05
N GLN A 71 6.29 -5.99 9.10
CA GLN A 71 5.38 -5.48 10.12
C GLN A 71 4.32 -4.53 9.54
N ALA A 72 4.70 -3.67 8.60
CA ALA A 72 3.75 -2.77 7.93
C ALA A 72 2.69 -3.56 7.14
N LEU A 73 3.08 -4.64 6.45
CA LEU A 73 2.15 -5.53 5.75
C LEU A 73 1.24 -6.27 6.71
N GLU A 74 1.75 -6.78 7.83
CA GLU A 74 0.92 -7.37 8.89
C GLU A 74 -0.14 -6.38 9.38
N ASN A 75 0.26 -5.13 9.67
CA ASN A 75 -0.67 -4.09 10.10
C ASN A 75 -1.72 -3.75 9.02
N ILE A 76 -1.35 -3.80 7.74
CA ILE A 76 -2.26 -3.58 6.60
C ILE A 76 -3.36 -4.65 6.58
N PHE A 77 -3.00 -5.91 6.82
CA PHE A 77 -3.92 -7.04 6.72
C PHE A 77 -4.66 -7.38 8.03
N GLU A 78 -4.15 -6.95 9.19
CA GLU A 78 -4.68 -7.26 10.53
C GLU A 78 -6.20 -7.09 10.62
N ASN A 79 -6.70 -5.89 10.29
CA ASN A 79 -8.13 -5.59 10.35
C ASN A 79 -8.87 -5.89 9.04
N LEU A 80 -8.13 -6.07 7.94
CA LEU A 80 -8.75 -6.28 6.63
C LEU A 80 -9.50 -7.60 6.59
N HIS A 81 -8.92 -8.68 7.14
CA HIS A 81 -9.58 -9.98 7.18
C HIS A 81 -10.94 -9.93 7.89
N MET A 82 -10.99 -9.30 9.07
CA MET A 82 -12.25 -9.11 9.80
C MET A 82 -13.29 -8.29 9.04
N ILE A 83 -12.87 -7.33 8.21
CA ILE A 83 -13.79 -6.55 7.35
C ILE A 83 -14.34 -7.42 6.22
N LEU A 84 -13.50 -8.28 5.63
CA LEU A 84 -13.88 -9.14 4.51
C LEU A 84 -14.77 -10.31 4.93
N GLU A 85 -14.66 -10.79 6.17
CA GLU A 85 -15.54 -11.83 6.72
C GLU A 85 -16.96 -11.33 7.01
N LYS A 86 -17.17 -10.01 7.09
CA LYS A 86 -18.51 -9.46 7.29
C LYS A 86 -19.34 -9.56 6.01
N ASP A 87 -20.56 -10.04 6.17
CA ASP A 87 -21.57 -10.00 5.12
C ASP A 87 -22.12 -8.57 4.98
N LEU A 88 -21.43 -7.77 4.17
CA LEU A 88 -21.76 -6.37 3.92
C LEU A 88 -21.94 -6.13 2.42
N PRO A 89 -22.84 -5.21 2.04
CA PRO A 89 -22.88 -4.72 0.67
C PRO A 89 -21.58 -3.97 0.32
N PRO A 90 -21.15 -3.97 -0.96
CA PRO A 90 -19.89 -3.39 -1.40
C PRO A 90 -19.63 -1.94 -0.99
N ASP A 91 -20.66 -1.10 -0.92
CA ASP A 91 -20.58 0.30 -0.48
C ASP A 91 -20.14 0.41 0.99
N LYS A 92 -20.77 -0.37 1.87
CA LYS A 92 -20.41 -0.41 3.29
C LYS A 92 -19.04 -1.04 3.51
N ARG A 93 -18.71 -2.11 2.76
CA ARG A 93 -17.38 -2.73 2.80
C ARG A 93 -16.29 -1.74 2.38
N LEU A 94 -16.46 -1.03 1.27
CA LEU A 94 -15.48 -0.06 0.77
C LEU A 94 -15.26 1.09 1.77
N ARG A 95 -16.35 1.60 2.36
CA ARG A 95 -16.28 2.60 3.44
C ARG A 95 -15.43 2.11 4.61
N LEU A 96 -15.67 0.89 5.11
CA LEU A 96 -14.87 0.32 6.20
C LEU A 96 -13.40 0.11 5.82
N ILE A 97 -13.11 -0.31 4.59
CA ILE A 97 -11.74 -0.46 4.11
C ILE A 97 -11.01 0.89 4.13
N ILE A 98 -11.66 1.96 3.65
CA ILE A 98 -11.08 3.32 3.62
C ILE A 98 -10.86 3.84 5.05
N GLN A 99 -11.87 3.71 5.92
CA GLN A 99 -11.76 4.13 7.32
C GLN A 99 -10.64 3.36 8.05
N ASN A 100 -10.55 2.05 7.84
CA ASN A 100 -9.46 1.24 8.40
C ASN A 100 -8.10 1.67 7.85
N HIS A 101 -7.99 1.94 6.54
CA HIS A 101 -6.75 2.40 5.94
C HIS A 101 -6.29 3.72 6.56
N ILE A 102 -7.17 4.71 6.65
CA ILE A 102 -6.81 6.03 7.18
C ILE A 102 -6.43 5.94 8.66
N LYS A 103 -7.22 5.24 9.47
CA LYS A 103 -7.04 5.21 10.93
C LYS A 103 -5.94 4.25 11.36
N ASN A 104 -6.00 3.01 10.89
CA ASN A 104 -5.20 1.91 11.42
C ASN A 104 -3.99 1.55 10.57
N ILE A 105 -3.91 2.02 9.31
CA ILE A 105 -2.74 1.80 8.45
C ILE A 105 -1.93 3.11 8.36
N SER A 106 -2.60 4.23 8.12
CA SER A 106 -1.93 5.53 7.93
C SER A 106 -1.64 6.25 9.23
N ILE A 107 -2.66 6.77 9.91
CA ILE A 107 -2.44 7.72 11.02
C ILE A 107 -1.82 7.05 12.23
N ARG A 108 -2.32 5.88 12.65
CA ARG A 108 -1.77 5.13 13.79
C ARG A 108 -0.30 4.77 13.64
N TYR A 109 0.15 4.50 12.41
CA TYR A 109 1.52 4.08 12.12
C TYR A 109 2.22 5.06 11.15
N LEU A 110 1.97 6.37 11.29
CA LEU A 110 2.43 7.39 10.34
C LEU A 110 3.93 7.34 10.00
N PRO A 111 4.87 7.19 10.97
CA PRO A 111 6.29 7.06 10.65
C PRO A 111 6.60 5.81 9.83
N MET A 112 5.95 4.69 10.15
CA MET A 112 6.10 3.42 9.43
C MET A 112 5.53 3.51 8.02
N LEU A 113 4.34 4.11 7.84
CA LEU A 113 3.77 4.35 6.51
C LEU A 113 4.70 5.22 5.66
N SER A 114 5.29 6.28 6.24
CA SER A 114 6.26 7.12 5.54
C SER A 114 7.41 6.28 5.00
N VAL A 115 8.05 5.44 5.83
CA VAL A 115 9.15 4.57 5.42
C VAL A 115 8.71 3.56 4.36
N PHE A 116 7.51 2.99 4.51
CA PHE A 116 6.92 2.03 3.58
C PHE A 116 6.64 2.60 2.18
N LEU A 117 6.38 3.90 2.09
CA LEU A 117 6.10 4.61 0.84
C LEU A 117 7.35 5.22 0.19
N THR A 118 8.41 5.52 0.94
CA THR A 118 9.60 6.22 0.40
C THR A 118 10.83 5.34 0.23
N GLU A 119 10.99 4.27 1.02
CA GLU A 119 12.28 3.56 1.13
C GLU A 119 12.34 2.20 0.42
N GLU A 120 11.35 1.86 -0.42
CA GLU A 120 11.24 0.52 -1.02
C GLU A 120 12.47 0.17 -1.88
N GLY A 121 13.13 1.17 -2.46
CA GLY A 121 14.33 0.99 -3.29
C GLY A 121 15.58 0.53 -2.52
N HIS A 122 15.56 0.52 -1.18
CA HIS A 122 16.67 0.04 -0.36
C HIS A 122 16.48 -1.41 0.13
N LEU A 123 15.37 -2.06 -0.24
CA LEU A 123 15.11 -3.45 0.14
C LEU A 123 15.94 -4.43 -0.70
N PRO A 124 16.33 -5.58 -0.13
CA PRO A 124 16.82 -6.72 -0.91
C PRO A 124 15.78 -7.14 -1.96
N GLU A 125 16.24 -7.56 -3.15
CA GLU A 125 15.37 -7.94 -4.28
C GLU A 125 14.36 -9.05 -3.91
N SER A 126 14.78 -10.01 -3.08
CA SER A 126 13.90 -11.10 -2.61
C SER A 126 12.71 -10.56 -1.80
N ASP A 127 12.93 -9.53 -0.99
CA ASP A 127 11.90 -8.95 -0.13
C ASP A 127 11.06 -7.94 -0.91
N SER A 128 11.68 -7.14 -1.78
CA SER A 128 10.96 -6.24 -2.69
C SER A 128 9.91 -6.98 -3.52
N ARG A 129 10.23 -8.17 -4.04
CA ARG A 129 9.29 -9.00 -4.79
C ARG A 129 8.08 -9.42 -3.96
N LYS A 130 8.31 -9.94 -2.75
CA LYS A 130 7.23 -10.35 -1.84
C LYS A 130 6.36 -9.16 -1.46
N ILE A 131 6.96 -8.03 -1.11
CA ILE A 131 6.25 -6.80 -0.74
C ILE A 131 5.38 -6.30 -1.90
N ARG A 132 5.89 -6.34 -3.13
CA ARG A 132 5.11 -5.99 -4.32
C ARG A 132 3.91 -6.90 -4.54
N GLU A 133 4.04 -8.19 -4.25
CA GLU A 133 2.95 -9.16 -4.32
C GLU A 133 1.88 -8.87 -3.25
N GLU A 134 2.28 -8.58 -2.02
CA GLU A 134 1.35 -8.21 -0.94
C GLU A 134 0.63 -6.89 -1.22
N LYS A 135 1.35 -5.86 -1.71
CA LYS A 135 0.75 -4.60 -2.17
C LYS A 135 -0.32 -4.85 -3.25
N LYS A 136 -0.03 -5.73 -4.22
CA LYS A 136 -1.01 -6.13 -5.25
C LYS A 136 -2.23 -6.82 -4.67
N LYS A 137 -2.07 -7.71 -3.68
CA LYS A 137 -3.20 -8.36 -3.00
C LYS A 137 -4.11 -7.33 -2.33
N TYR A 138 -3.52 -6.37 -1.61
CA TYR A 138 -4.28 -5.29 -0.99
C TYR A 138 -5.06 -4.44 -2.01
N THR A 139 -4.40 -4.02 -3.10
CA THR A 139 -5.09 -3.32 -4.21
C THR A 139 -6.21 -4.15 -4.82
N ARG A 140 -6.00 -5.46 -4.99
CA ARG A 140 -7.00 -6.36 -5.58
C ARG A 140 -8.26 -6.50 -4.73
N VAL A 141 -8.13 -6.46 -3.41
CA VAL A 141 -9.30 -6.46 -2.49
C VAL A 141 -10.20 -5.24 -2.75
N ILE A 142 -9.61 -4.06 -2.87
CA ILE A 142 -10.34 -2.82 -3.16
C ILE A 142 -10.97 -2.90 -4.56
N GLU A 143 -10.19 -3.30 -5.56
CA GLU A 143 -10.66 -3.47 -6.94
C GLU A 143 -11.88 -4.42 -7.01
N LYS A 144 -11.82 -5.57 -6.31
CA LYS A 144 -12.92 -6.54 -6.27
C LYS A 144 -14.16 -6.01 -5.59
N THR A 145 -13.98 -5.23 -4.52
CA THR A 145 -15.09 -4.57 -3.84
C THR A 145 -15.78 -3.58 -4.78
N ILE A 146 -15.01 -2.80 -5.55
CA ILE A 146 -15.54 -1.86 -6.55
C ILE A 146 -16.25 -2.60 -7.69
N GLU A 147 -15.65 -3.66 -8.23
CA GLU A 147 -16.25 -4.49 -9.28
C GLU A 147 -17.62 -5.04 -8.85
N GLN A 148 -17.72 -5.58 -7.63
CA GLN A 148 -18.97 -6.08 -7.07
C GLN A 148 -20.02 -4.98 -6.92
N GLY A 149 -19.64 -3.80 -6.43
CA GLY A 149 -20.58 -2.68 -6.29
C GLY A 149 -21.08 -2.15 -7.63
N ILE A 150 -20.25 -2.17 -8.68
CA ILE A 150 -20.69 -1.84 -10.05
C ILE A 150 -21.69 -2.89 -10.55
N LEU A 151 -21.40 -4.18 -10.38
CA LEU A 151 -22.29 -5.26 -10.80
C LEU A 151 -23.66 -5.21 -10.10
N GLN A 152 -23.68 -4.80 -8.83
CA GLN A 152 -24.90 -4.63 -8.04
C GLN A 152 -25.62 -3.29 -8.28
N GLY A 153 -25.08 -2.41 -9.14
CA GLY A 153 -25.66 -1.10 -9.42
C GLY A 153 -25.50 -0.07 -8.28
N LEU A 154 -24.65 -0.35 -7.29
CA LEU A 154 -24.36 0.54 -6.16
C LEU A 154 -23.34 1.63 -6.52
N PHE A 155 -22.45 1.36 -7.48
CA PHE A 155 -21.42 2.29 -7.94
C PHE A 155 -21.58 2.65 -9.42
N LEU A 156 -21.10 3.83 -9.78
CA LEU A 156 -21.03 4.26 -11.18
C LEU A 156 -20.11 3.33 -11.99
N LYS A 157 -20.44 3.13 -13.26
CA LYS A 157 -19.62 2.36 -14.18
C LYS A 157 -18.29 3.09 -14.44
N ALA A 158 -17.20 2.51 -13.96
CA ALA A 158 -15.84 3.00 -14.13
C ALA A 158 -14.86 1.82 -14.23
N ASP A 159 -13.58 2.10 -14.53
CA ASP A 159 -12.52 1.10 -14.43
C ASP A 159 -12.20 0.83 -12.93
N PRO A 160 -12.46 -0.38 -12.40
CA PRO A 160 -12.28 -0.66 -10.98
C PRO A 160 -10.84 -0.52 -10.50
N LYS A 161 -9.87 -0.81 -11.37
CA LYS A 161 -8.45 -0.75 -11.03
C LYS A 161 -7.99 0.69 -10.92
N LEU A 162 -8.42 1.55 -11.84
CA LEU A 162 -8.16 2.98 -11.78
C LEU A 162 -8.76 3.61 -10.51
N GLN A 163 -9.99 3.23 -10.16
CA GLN A 163 -10.64 3.69 -8.93
C GLN A 163 -9.89 3.22 -7.68
N ALA A 164 -9.45 1.96 -7.63
CA ALA A 164 -8.64 1.46 -6.52
C ALA A 164 -7.33 2.25 -6.36
N TYR A 165 -6.63 2.57 -7.45
CA TYR A 165 -5.44 3.41 -7.38
C TYR A 165 -5.73 4.85 -6.93
N ALA A 166 -6.84 5.46 -7.38
CA ALA A 166 -7.24 6.79 -6.93
C ALA A 166 -7.52 6.83 -5.41
N ILE A 167 -8.28 5.85 -4.91
CA ILE A 167 -8.59 5.72 -3.48
C ILE A 167 -7.32 5.51 -2.65
N LEU A 168 -6.46 4.59 -3.08
CA LEU A 168 -5.17 4.34 -2.42
C LEU A 168 -4.27 5.56 -2.46
N GLY A 169 -4.21 6.28 -3.58
CA GLY A 169 -3.43 7.50 -3.71
C GLY A 169 -3.89 8.57 -2.70
N MET A 170 -5.20 8.78 -2.60
CA MET A 170 -5.79 9.70 -1.64
C MET A 170 -5.45 9.31 -0.20
N CYS A 171 -5.63 8.04 0.18
CA CYS A 171 -5.37 7.57 1.54
C CYS A 171 -3.88 7.57 1.90
N ASN A 172 -3.02 7.16 0.95
CA ASN A 172 -1.58 7.09 1.16
C ASN A 172 -1.00 8.49 1.37
N TRP A 173 -1.44 9.50 0.61
CA TRP A 173 -0.87 10.87 0.64
C TRP A 173 -0.92 11.54 2.03
N ILE A 174 -1.72 11.03 2.96
CA ILE A 174 -1.77 11.42 4.37
C ILE A 174 -0.36 11.54 4.99
N TYR A 175 0.57 10.63 4.67
CA TYR A 175 1.93 10.70 5.24
C TYR A 175 2.66 12.01 4.96
N LYS A 176 2.34 12.70 3.86
CA LYS A 176 3.00 13.95 3.48
C LYS A 176 2.49 15.14 4.27
N TRP A 177 1.17 15.26 4.45
CA TRP A 177 0.54 16.47 4.96
C TRP A 177 0.03 16.36 6.40
N TYR A 178 -0.33 15.16 6.88
CA TYR A 178 -0.89 15.01 8.21
C TYR A 178 0.17 15.22 9.29
N ARG A 179 -0.11 16.15 10.20
CA ARG A 179 0.73 16.47 11.36
C ARG A 179 -0.20 16.55 12.58
N PRO A 180 -0.19 15.55 13.49
CA PRO A 180 -1.10 15.50 14.63
C PRO A 180 -1.13 16.80 15.45
N GLU A 181 0.00 17.49 15.56
CA GLU A 181 0.18 18.68 16.38
C GLU A 181 -0.37 19.96 15.72
N HIS A 182 -0.57 19.95 14.41
CA HIS A 182 -0.93 21.15 13.62
C HIS A 182 -2.23 20.99 12.83
N THR A 183 -2.93 19.87 12.99
CA THR A 183 -4.19 19.59 12.31
C THR A 183 -5.38 19.79 13.27
N PRO A 184 -6.42 20.53 12.88
CA PRO A 184 -7.65 20.58 13.66
C PRO A 184 -8.50 19.32 13.49
N TYR A 185 -8.12 18.42 12.58
CA TYR A 185 -8.93 17.27 12.21
C TYR A 185 -8.51 15.99 12.94
N THR A 186 -9.49 15.30 13.52
CA THR A 186 -9.31 13.96 14.06
C THR A 186 -9.18 12.91 12.93
N PRO A 187 -8.59 11.73 13.22
CA PRO A 187 -8.54 10.64 12.24
C PRO A 187 -9.92 10.24 11.69
N ASP A 188 -10.95 10.28 12.53
CA ASP A 188 -12.34 10.02 12.11
C ASP A 188 -12.88 11.10 11.18
N GLN A 189 -12.65 12.38 11.48
CA GLN A 189 -13.05 13.49 10.60
C GLN A 189 -12.38 13.41 9.23
N ILE A 190 -11.09 13.03 9.18
CA ILE A 190 -10.37 12.84 7.92
C ILE A 190 -10.98 11.68 7.14
N ALA A 191 -11.21 10.55 7.81
CA ALA A 191 -11.78 9.37 7.17
C ALA A 191 -13.18 9.63 6.61
N ASP A 192 -14.05 10.25 7.40
CA ASP A 192 -15.41 10.60 6.99
C ASP A 192 -15.41 11.65 5.88
N GLY A 193 -14.48 12.61 5.91
CA GLY A 193 -14.31 13.58 4.82
C GLY A 193 -13.94 12.92 3.49
N PHE A 194 -12.99 11.97 3.51
CA PHE A 194 -12.55 11.24 2.31
C PHE A 194 -13.66 10.33 1.77
N VAL A 195 -14.37 9.63 2.65
CA VAL A 195 -15.52 8.80 2.25
C VAL A 195 -16.65 9.67 1.69
N SER A 196 -16.96 10.79 2.34
CA SER A 196 -18.00 11.71 1.87
C SER A 196 -17.68 12.28 0.50
N LEU A 197 -16.41 12.62 0.23
CA LEU A 197 -15.96 13.06 -1.09
C LEU A 197 -16.20 11.99 -2.17
N LEU A 198 -15.95 10.71 -1.87
CA LEU A 198 -16.15 9.61 -2.80
C LEU A 198 -17.64 9.30 -3.03
N GLU A 199 -18.45 9.34 -1.98
CA GLU A 199 -19.87 8.99 -2.05
C GLU A 199 -20.75 10.12 -2.60
N ALA A 200 -20.44 11.38 -2.27
CA ALA A 200 -21.20 12.55 -2.71
C ALA A 200 -20.62 13.20 -3.97
N GLY A 201 -19.33 13.00 -4.25
CA GLY A 201 -18.61 13.73 -5.30
C GLY A 201 -18.30 15.18 -4.91
N TYR A 202 -17.44 15.84 -5.68
CA TYR A 202 -17.01 17.23 -5.41
C TYR A 202 -18.04 18.28 -5.85
N LEU A 203 -18.76 18.01 -6.93
CA LEU A 203 -19.74 18.95 -7.49
C LEU A 203 -21.09 18.80 -6.79
N LYS A 204 -21.76 19.93 -6.53
CA LYS A 204 -23.18 19.94 -6.17
C LYS A 204 -23.99 19.24 -7.26
N LYS A 205 -24.99 18.44 -6.87
CA LYS A 205 -25.79 17.61 -7.81
C LYS A 205 -26.43 18.43 -8.92
N GLU A 206 -26.82 19.67 -8.63
CA GLU A 206 -27.41 20.60 -9.60
C GLU A 206 -26.40 21.01 -10.68
N ARG A 207 -25.14 21.25 -10.29
CA ARG A 207 -24.04 21.64 -11.22
C ARG A 207 -23.43 20.46 -11.96
N ALA A 208 -23.46 19.26 -11.38
CA ALA A 208 -22.97 18.06 -12.04
C ALA A 208 -23.69 17.76 -13.37
N LYS A 209 -24.97 18.14 -13.48
CA LYS A 209 -25.75 18.01 -14.72
C LYS A 209 -25.38 19.03 -15.81
N GLU A 210 -24.86 20.19 -15.42
CA GLU A 210 -24.45 21.25 -16.36
C GLU A 210 -23.02 21.01 -16.88
N CYS A 211 -22.13 20.43 -16.07
CA CYS A 211 -20.73 20.19 -16.47
C CYS A 211 -20.56 19.10 -17.55
N THR A 212 -21.56 18.27 -17.83
CA THR A 212 -21.52 17.32 -18.94
C THR A 212 -21.50 17.99 -20.32
N ASP A 213 -21.78 19.30 -20.39
CA ASP A 213 -21.84 20.08 -21.63
C ASP A 213 -20.53 20.81 -21.99
N LEU A 214 -19.39 20.46 -21.37
CA LEU A 214 -18.12 21.14 -21.61
C LEU A 214 -17.55 20.97 -23.04
N GLY A 215 -18.26 20.33 -23.98
CA GLY A 215 -17.87 20.27 -25.39
C GLY A 215 -16.50 19.61 -25.66
N ILE A 216 -15.86 19.07 -24.63
CA ILE A 216 -14.67 18.24 -24.77
C ILE A 216 -15.22 16.88 -25.20
N PRO A 217 -15.04 16.45 -26.46
CA PRO A 217 -15.40 15.08 -26.83
C PRO A 217 -14.66 14.19 -25.85
N ALA A 218 -15.39 13.32 -25.14
CA ALA A 218 -14.78 12.17 -24.50
C ALA A 218 -14.05 11.44 -25.62
N GLY A 219 -12.76 11.74 -25.79
CA GLY A 219 -11.90 11.06 -26.74
C GLY A 219 -12.12 9.59 -26.47
N PRO A 220 -12.39 8.77 -27.51
CA PRO A 220 -12.99 7.47 -27.33
C PRO A 220 -12.25 6.78 -26.21
N ILE A 221 -12.96 6.44 -25.13
CA ILE A 221 -12.46 5.45 -24.17
C ILE A 221 -12.13 4.30 -25.09
N LYS A 222 -10.84 4.08 -25.36
CA LYS A 222 -10.40 2.92 -26.11
C LYS A 222 -10.87 1.78 -25.23
N LYS A 223 -12.04 1.22 -25.54
CA LYS A 223 -12.38 -0.14 -25.20
C LYS A 223 -11.14 -0.89 -25.68
N GLY A 224 -10.28 -1.29 -24.75
CA GLY A 224 -9.24 -2.24 -25.07
C GLY A 224 -9.99 -3.33 -25.80
N LYS A 225 -9.69 -3.52 -27.10
CA LYS A 225 -10.39 -4.52 -27.90
C LYS A 225 -10.22 -5.82 -27.11
N HIS A 226 -11.30 -6.32 -26.52
CA HIS A 226 -11.30 -7.66 -26.01
C HIS A 226 -11.09 -8.53 -27.24
N GLU A 227 -9.86 -9.00 -27.44
CA GLU A 227 -9.57 -9.94 -28.51
C GLU A 227 -10.51 -11.13 -28.29
N THR A 228 -11.35 -11.39 -29.28
CA THR A 228 -12.19 -12.60 -29.25
C THR A 228 -11.28 -13.82 -29.18
N ARG A 229 -11.74 -14.94 -28.59
CA ARG A 229 -10.96 -16.20 -28.58
C ARG A 229 -10.40 -16.57 -29.96
N LYS A 230 -11.14 -16.25 -31.03
CA LYS A 230 -10.74 -16.45 -32.42
C LYS A 230 -9.55 -15.55 -32.84
N GLN A 231 -9.51 -14.30 -32.39
CA GLN A 231 -8.41 -13.37 -32.62
C GLN A 231 -7.15 -13.76 -31.83
N ILE A 232 -7.31 -14.17 -30.57
CA ILE A 232 -6.20 -14.69 -29.74
C ILE A 232 -5.61 -15.94 -30.39
N TYR A 233 -6.46 -16.89 -30.82
CA TYR A 233 -6.03 -18.10 -31.53
C TYR A 233 -5.24 -17.77 -32.81
N TYR A 234 -5.73 -16.83 -33.63
CA TYR A 234 -5.05 -16.49 -34.89
C TYR A 234 -3.71 -15.79 -34.66
N ARG A 235 -3.61 -14.94 -33.62
CA ARG A 235 -2.36 -14.27 -33.24
C ARG A 235 -1.33 -15.27 -32.73
N LEU A 236 -1.73 -16.15 -31.81
CA LEU A 236 -0.86 -17.20 -31.28
C LEU A 236 -0.43 -18.17 -32.39
N LYS A 237 -1.34 -18.58 -33.28
CA LYS A 237 -1.02 -19.42 -34.44
C LYS A 237 0.01 -18.77 -35.37
N LYS A 238 -0.10 -17.46 -35.62
CA LYS A 238 0.87 -16.70 -36.42
C LYS A 238 2.24 -16.61 -35.73
N GLN A 239 2.26 -16.38 -34.41
CA GLN A 239 3.50 -16.34 -33.62
C GLN A 239 4.19 -17.72 -33.56
N CYS A 240 3.43 -18.81 -33.40
CA CYS A 240 3.98 -20.16 -33.45
C CYS A 240 4.56 -20.48 -34.84
N LYS A 241 3.89 -20.10 -35.93
CA LYS A 241 4.41 -20.29 -37.29
C LYS A 241 5.74 -19.55 -37.49
N ALA A 242 5.81 -18.30 -37.06
CA ALA A 242 7.05 -17.51 -37.13
C ALA A 242 8.17 -18.12 -36.26
N MET A 243 7.85 -18.62 -35.06
CA MET A 243 8.84 -19.32 -34.22
C MET A 243 9.33 -20.62 -34.86
N ILE A 244 8.45 -21.40 -35.49
CA ILE A 244 8.83 -22.62 -36.21
C ILE A 244 9.73 -22.28 -37.40
N GLU A 245 9.40 -21.23 -38.16
CA GLU A 245 10.25 -20.77 -39.28
C GLU A 245 11.64 -20.33 -38.79
N ILE A 246 11.73 -19.65 -37.65
CA ILE A 246 13.01 -19.26 -37.04
C ILE A 246 13.79 -20.49 -36.55
N ILE A 247 13.12 -21.47 -35.93
CA ILE A 247 13.76 -22.72 -35.48
C ILE A 247 14.28 -23.51 -36.69
N ASP A 248 13.48 -23.64 -37.75
CA ASP A 248 13.89 -24.32 -38.99
C ASP A 248 15.07 -23.62 -39.69
N GLU A 249 15.17 -22.29 -39.62
CA GLU A 249 16.32 -21.54 -40.11
C GLU A 249 17.57 -21.79 -39.26
N LEU A 250 17.42 -21.83 -37.93
CA LEU A 250 18.53 -22.12 -37.02
C LEU A 250 19.04 -23.55 -37.17
N GLU A 251 18.17 -24.53 -37.43
CA GLU A 251 18.55 -25.94 -37.65
C GLU A 251 19.20 -26.19 -39.02
N LYS A 252 19.00 -25.31 -40.01
CA LYS A 252 19.63 -25.38 -41.34
C LYS A 252 21.00 -24.69 -41.41
N THR A 253 21.43 -24.05 -40.33
CA THR A 253 22.75 -23.42 -40.23
C THR A 253 23.73 -24.44 -39.64
N PRO A 254 24.80 -24.84 -40.36
CA PRO A 254 25.72 -25.90 -39.92
C PRO A 254 26.55 -25.53 -38.68
#